data_AF-A0A4R3LE74-F1
#
_entry.id   AF-A0A4R3LE74-F1
#
_cell.length_a   1.000
_cell.length_b   1.000
_cell.length_c   1.000
_cell.angle_alpha   90.00
_cell.angle_beta   90.00
_cell.angle_gamma   90.00
#
_symmetry.space_group_name_H-M   'P 1'
#
loop_
_entity.id
_entity.type
_entity.pdbx_description
1 polymer ?
#
loop_
_entity_poly.entity_id
_entity_poly.type
_entity_poly.pdbx_seq_one_letter_code
_entity_poly.pdbx_strand_id
1 'polypeptide(L)'
;MNFSGTTTNNRRPITKVEDIAGLKLRVIPNPINVDWVSALGANPTPLPFPELYAALEQRAVDGQENPVATIWGAKFYEVQKYLTLTYHQYNPQSVVVSKKFWDSLSADDRRILQEAALESAKFQRQQARASVDSTLDNLKKAGMQVSELPAAEVAKMRERMKPVIAKHTAAVGEATVAALQAELDKLRK
;
A
#
# COMPACT_ATOMS: atom_id res chain seq x y z
N MET A 1 -8.50 12.90 -1.29
CA MET A 1 -7.62 11.98 -2.04
C MET A 1 -7.71 10.62 -1.34
N ASN A 2 -8.51 9.68 -1.86
CA ASN A 2 -8.93 8.49 -1.09
C ASN A 2 -8.19 7.23 -1.54
N PHE A 3 -6.85 7.29 -1.61
CA PHE A 3 -6.03 6.09 -1.73
C PHE A 3 -4.91 6.16 -0.72
N SER A 4 -4.95 5.25 0.23
CA SER A 4 -4.25 5.40 1.49
C SER A 4 -3.73 4.05 1.93
N GLY A 5 -2.42 3.92 2.10
CA GLY A 5 -1.84 2.77 2.77
C GLY A 5 -2.52 2.56 4.13
N THR A 6 -2.84 1.32 4.45
CA THR A 6 -3.41 0.94 5.75
C THR A 6 -2.52 -0.11 6.38
N THR A 7 -2.56 -0.22 7.70
CA THR A 7 -1.82 -1.25 8.43
C THR A 7 -2.81 -2.01 9.31
N THR A 8 -2.83 -3.33 9.20
CA THR A 8 -3.58 -4.18 10.13
C THR A 8 -2.63 -4.94 11.04
N ASN A 9 -3.08 -5.26 12.25
CA ASN A 9 -2.36 -6.15 13.14
C ASN A 9 -3.29 -6.81 14.18
N ASN A 10 -2.75 -7.78 14.93
CA ASN A 10 -3.44 -8.46 16.04
C ASN A 10 -2.93 -8.12 17.45
N ARG A 11 -1.93 -7.24 17.56
CA ARG A 11 -1.27 -6.92 18.83
C ARG A 11 -1.92 -5.75 19.55
N ARG A 12 -2.20 -4.66 18.86
CA ARG A 12 -2.71 -3.40 19.43
C ARG A 12 -3.25 -2.43 18.38
N PRO A 13 -4.11 -1.46 18.76
CA PRO A 13 -4.37 -0.29 17.94
C PRO A 13 -3.08 0.47 17.63
N ILE A 14 -2.99 1.05 16.43
CA ILE A 14 -1.95 2.02 16.07
C ILE A 14 -2.61 3.40 16.09
N THR A 15 -2.21 4.26 17.02
CA THR A 15 -2.71 5.65 17.12
C THR A 15 -1.61 6.69 16.97
N LYS A 16 -0.34 6.26 17.08
CA LYS A 16 0.87 7.05 16.79
C LYS A 16 1.94 6.18 16.14
N VAL A 17 2.93 6.81 15.50
CA VAL A 17 4.01 6.13 14.77
C VAL A 17 4.78 5.15 15.66
N GLU A 18 4.99 5.49 16.93
CA GLU A 18 5.68 4.61 17.89
C GLU A 18 4.97 3.28 18.12
N ASP A 19 3.65 3.21 17.93
CA ASP A 19 2.90 1.97 18.12
C ASP A 19 3.21 0.93 17.04
N ILE A 20 3.94 1.31 15.98
CA ILE A 20 4.40 0.38 14.94
C ILE A 20 5.63 -0.40 15.43
N ALA A 21 6.44 0.18 16.32
CA ALA A 21 7.72 -0.40 16.72
C ALA A 21 7.56 -1.79 17.35
N GLY A 22 8.42 -2.73 16.94
CA GLY A 22 8.44 -4.11 17.39
C GLY A 22 7.38 -5.03 16.78
N LEU A 23 6.42 -4.53 15.98
CA LEU A 23 5.49 -5.40 15.25
C LEU A 23 6.24 -6.21 14.20
N LYS A 24 5.91 -7.50 14.07
CA LYS A 24 6.32 -8.33 12.93
C LYS A 24 5.37 -8.07 11.76
N LEU A 25 5.77 -7.25 10.80
CA LEU A 25 4.92 -6.89 9.67
C LEU A 25 5.35 -7.64 8.43
N ARG A 26 4.42 -8.35 7.79
CA ARG A 26 4.68 -8.89 6.47
C ARG A 26 4.94 -7.75 5.48
N VAL A 27 5.93 -7.95 4.63
CA VAL A 27 6.25 -7.06 3.50
C VAL A 27 6.32 -7.80 2.17
N ILE A 28 6.14 -7.07 1.07
CA ILE A 28 6.49 -7.57 -0.27
C ILE A 28 8.00 -7.89 -0.29
N PRO A 29 8.46 -9.02 -0.86
CA PRO A 29 9.88 -9.42 -0.86
C PRO A 29 10.81 -8.54 -1.72
N ASN A 30 10.96 -7.27 -1.36
CA ASN A 30 11.91 -6.36 -2.00
C ASN A 30 12.56 -5.40 -0.97
N PRO A 31 13.73 -4.81 -1.30
CA PRO A 31 14.52 -4.03 -0.35
C PRO A 31 13.81 -2.80 0.20
N ILE A 32 13.09 -2.03 -0.64
CA ILE A 32 12.41 -0.81 -0.17
C ILE A 32 11.32 -1.11 0.85
N ASN A 33 10.62 -2.24 0.71
CA ASN A 33 9.60 -2.63 1.68
C ASN A 33 10.18 -3.09 3.02
N VAL A 34 11.33 -3.76 3.00
CA VAL A 34 12.06 -4.10 4.23
C VAL A 34 12.54 -2.84 4.94
N ASP A 35 13.10 -1.88 4.20
CA ASP A 35 13.70 -0.69 4.78
C ASP A 35 12.67 0.28 5.40
N TRP A 36 11.51 0.50 4.77
CA TRP A 36 10.52 1.42 5.34
C TRP A 36 9.91 0.89 6.64
N VAL A 37 9.65 -0.42 6.73
CA VAL A 37 9.17 -1.06 7.96
C VAL A 37 10.24 -0.98 9.05
N SER A 38 11.49 -1.27 8.69
CA SER A 38 12.63 -1.18 9.63
C SER A 38 12.84 0.24 10.15
N ALA A 39 12.66 1.26 9.31
CA ALA A 39 12.77 2.67 9.70
C ALA A 39 11.70 3.13 10.70
N LEU A 40 10.60 2.37 10.85
CA LEU A 40 9.58 2.57 11.87
C LEU A 40 9.82 1.73 13.13
N GLY A 41 10.95 1.02 13.21
CA GLY A 41 11.31 0.15 14.33
C GLY A 41 10.52 -1.16 14.37
N ALA A 42 9.78 -1.50 13.31
CA ALA A 42 9.12 -2.78 13.17
C ALA A 42 10.06 -3.83 12.56
N ASN A 43 9.66 -5.10 12.65
CA ASN A 43 10.39 -6.24 12.14
C ASN A 43 9.75 -6.69 10.80
N PRO A 44 10.34 -6.39 9.64
CA PRO A 44 9.80 -6.83 8.36
C PRO A 44 9.99 -8.34 8.15
N THR A 45 8.93 -9.01 7.70
CA THR A 45 8.98 -10.41 7.25
C THR A 45 8.63 -10.48 5.77
N PRO A 46 9.60 -10.64 4.86
CA PRO A 46 9.35 -10.85 3.44
C PRO A 46 8.54 -12.13 3.22
N LEU A 47 7.35 -12.02 2.62
CA LEU A 47 6.50 -13.18 2.35
C LEU A 47 5.64 -12.95 1.10
N PRO A 48 5.55 -13.92 0.17
CA PRO A 48 4.62 -13.88 -0.96
C PRO A 48 3.16 -13.71 -0.49
N PHE A 49 2.35 -13.01 -1.27
CA PHE A 49 0.95 -12.74 -0.89
C PHE A 49 0.10 -14.01 -0.70
N PRO A 50 0.23 -15.09 -1.51
CA PRO A 50 -0.57 -16.30 -1.33
C PRO A 50 -0.41 -16.98 0.04
N GLU A 51 0.74 -16.81 0.70
CA GLU A 51 1.04 -17.39 2.01
C GLU A 51 0.59 -16.50 3.18
N LEU A 52 0.18 -15.25 2.89
CA LEU A 52 -0.06 -14.23 3.91
C LEU A 52 -1.21 -14.57 4.86
N TYR A 53 -2.33 -15.08 4.35
CA TYR A 53 -3.47 -15.41 5.21
C TYR A 53 -3.07 -16.43 6.29
N ALA A 54 -2.46 -17.54 5.88
CA ALA A 54 -2.00 -18.59 6.79
C ALA A 54 -0.96 -18.06 7.79
N ALA A 55 -0.04 -17.19 7.36
CA ALA A 55 0.94 -16.58 8.26
C ALA A 55 0.31 -15.64 9.30
N LEU A 56 -0.77 -14.91 8.96
CA LEU A 56 -1.53 -14.09 9.90
C LEU A 56 -2.33 -14.96 10.88
N GLU A 57 -2.99 -16.00 10.36
CA GLU A 57 -3.78 -16.96 11.15
C GLU A 57 -2.91 -17.67 12.20
N GLN A 58 -1.75 -18.17 11.78
CA GLN A 58 -0.77 -18.84 12.64
C GLN A 58 0.01 -17.86 13.52
N ARG A 59 -0.20 -16.54 13.36
CA ARG A 59 0.53 -15.47 14.04
C ARG A 59 2.06 -15.55 13.84
N ALA A 60 2.50 -16.07 12.69
CA ALA A 60 3.89 -16.00 12.27
C ALA A 60 4.33 -14.55 12.01
N VAL A 61 3.38 -13.71 11.58
CA VAL A 61 3.47 -12.25 11.53
C VAL A 61 2.34 -11.63 12.35
N ASP A 62 2.59 -10.46 12.94
CA ASP A 62 1.59 -9.73 13.72
C ASP A 62 0.58 -9.01 12.82
N GLY A 63 1.02 -8.60 11.63
CA GLY A 63 0.26 -7.73 10.76
C GLY A 63 0.81 -7.57 9.35
N GLN A 64 0.17 -6.70 8.59
CA GLN A 64 0.48 -6.43 7.18
C GLN A 64 0.01 -5.03 6.79
N GLU A 65 0.43 -4.56 5.61
CA GLU A 65 -0.16 -3.41 4.95
C GLU A 65 -0.79 -3.81 3.61
N ASN A 66 -1.95 -3.23 3.32
CA ASN A 66 -2.62 -3.31 2.02
C ASN A 66 -3.77 -2.28 1.94
N PRO A 67 -4.34 -2.03 0.76
CA PRO A 67 -5.60 -1.31 0.63
C PRO A 67 -6.79 -2.02 1.29
N VAL A 68 -7.80 -1.27 1.73
CA VAL A 68 -9.02 -1.81 2.38
C VAL A 68 -9.74 -2.86 1.53
N ALA A 69 -9.76 -2.69 0.21
CA ALA A 69 -10.39 -3.63 -0.72
C ALA A 69 -9.68 -5.00 -0.72
N THR A 70 -8.35 -5.00 -0.60
CA THR A 70 -7.57 -6.24 -0.49
C THR A 70 -7.80 -6.91 0.86
N ILE A 71 -7.83 -6.14 1.96
CA ILE A 71 -8.12 -6.66 3.30
C ILE A 71 -9.49 -7.35 3.33
N TRP A 72 -10.50 -6.73 2.71
CA TRP A 72 -11.83 -7.31 2.56
C TRP A 72 -11.83 -8.55 1.66
N GLY A 73 -11.32 -8.44 0.43
CA GLY A 73 -11.35 -9.52 -0.55
C GLY A 73 -10.55 -10.75 -0.15
N ALA A 74 -9.44 -10.56 0.58
CA ALA A 74 -8.62 -11.65 1.13
C ALA A 74 -9.08 -12.10 2.53
N LYS A 75 -10.21 -11.56 3.03
CA LYS A 75 -10.80 -11.91 4.32
C LYS A 75 -9.88 -11.73 5.53
N PHE A 76 -8.94 -10.79 5.46
CA PHE A 76 -8.01 -10.57 6.57
C PHE A 76 -8.69 -10.12 7.86
N TYR A 77 -9.93 -9.62 7.80
CA TYR A 77 -10.74 -9.34 8.99
C TYR A 77 -11.01 -10.59 9.86
N GLU A 78 -10.93 -11.80 9.31
CA GLU A 78 -11.07 -13.05 10.07
C GLU A 78 -9.84 -13.33 10.95
N VAL A 79 -8.68 -12.80 10.55
CA VAL A 79 -7.37 -13.08 11.16
C VAL A 79 -6.64 -11.81 11.59
N GLN A 80 -7.30 -10.65 11.61
CA GLN A 80 -6.75 -9.35 12.00
C GLN A 80 -7.79 -8.53 12.77
N LYS A 81 -7.42 -8.00 13.94
CA LYS A 81 -8.34 -7.28 14.83
C LYS A 81 -8.31 -5.76 14.66
N TYR A 82 -7.14 -5.19 14.38
CA TYR A 82 -6.95 -3.74 14.30
C TYR A 82 -6.63 -3.35 12.86
N LEU A 83 -7.24 -2.27 12.37
CA LEU A 83 -6.91 -1.62 11.10
C LEU A 83 -6.68 -0.13 11.37
N THR A 84 -5.60 0.41 10.86
CA THR A 84 -5.31 1.84 10.94
C THR A 84 -5.09 2.41 9.54
N LEU A 85 -5.82 3.46 9.20
CA LEU A 85 -5.56 4.28 8.02
C LEU A 85 -4.29 5.11 8.26
N THR A 86 -3.16 4.60 7.78
CA THR A 86 -1.82 5.17 8.05
C THR A 86 -1.33 6.11 6.94
N TYR A 87 -1.91 6.06 5.74
CA TYR A 87 -1.56 6.88 4.57
C TYR A 87 -0.08 6.83 4.19
N HIS A 88 0.61 5.75 4.57
CA HIS A 88 2.07 5.64 4.49
C HIS A 88 2.59 5.43 3.07
N GLN A 89 1.77 4.87 2.18
CA GLN A 89 2.13 4.57 0.80
C GLN A 89 0.93 4.70 -0.13
N TYR A 90 1.20 5.11 -1.38
CA TYR A 90 0.31 4.91 -2.52
C TYR A 90 0.92 3.87 -3.46
N ASN A 91 0.22 2.77 -3.72
CA ASN A 91 0.71 1.65 -4.52
C ASN A 91 -0.08 1.53 -5.85
N PRO A 92 0.30 2.27 -6.90
CA PRO A 92 -0.32 2.13 -8.20
C PRO A 92 0.05 0.79 -8.84
N GLN A 93 -0.93 0.13 -9.48
CA GLN A 93 -0.69 -1.06 -10.28
C GLN A 93 -0.43 -0.67 -11.73
N SER A 94 0.56 -1.32 -12.36
CA SER A 94 0.88 -1.13 -13.78
C SER A 94 0.26 -2.25 -14.61
N VAL A 95 -0.46 -1.89 -15.68
CA VAL A 95 -0.87 -2.85 -16.71
C VAL A 95 0.31 -3.01 -17.66
N VAL A 96 0.87 -4.21 -17.72
CA VAL A 96 2.05 -4.52 -18.54
C VAL A 96 1.71 -5.59 -19.57
N VAL A 97 2.31 -5.48 -20.75
CA VAL A 97 2.14 -6.42 -21.85
C VAL A 97 3.51 -6.78 -22.41
N SER A 98 3.68 -8.03 -22.84
CA SER A 98 4.91 -8.48 -23.48
C SER A 98 5.18 -7.63 -24.72
N LYS A 99 6.39 -7.06 -24.82
CA LYS A 99 6.81 -6.28 -25.99
C LYS A 99 6.72 -7.10 -27.28
N LYS A 100 7.14 -8.37 -27.25
CA LYS A 100 7.06 -9.27 -28.42
C LYS A 100 5.63 -9.44 -28.91
N PHE A 101 4.67 -9.60 -27.99
CA PHE A 101 3.25 -9.67 -28.35
C PHE A 101 2.78 -8.32 -28.90
N TRP A 102 3.08 -7.23 -28.21
CA TRP A 102 2.70 -5.88 -28.61
C TRP A 102 3.19 -5.48 -30.01
N ASP A 103 4.44 -5.83 -30.34
CA ASP A 103 5.05 -5.56 -31.64
C ASP A 103 4.42 -6.41 -32.75
N SER A 104 3.85 -7.58 -32.42
CA SER A 104 3.17 -8.46 -33.38
C SER A 104 1.77 -8.00 -33.78
N LEU A 105 1.18 -7.06 -33.02
CA LEU A 105 -0.16 -6.54 -33.26
C LEU A 105 -0.20 -5.54 -34.42
N SER A 106 -1.38 -5.40 -35.04
CA SER A 106 -1.64 -4.31 -35.97
C SER A 106 -1.65 -2.95 -35.24
N ALA A 107 -1.60 -1.85 -35.99
CA ALA A 107 -1.76 -0.52 -35.40
C ALA A 107 -3.13 -0.33 -34.75
N ASP A 108 -4.18 -0.90 -35.36
CA ASP A 108 -5.54 -0.83 -34.85
C ASP A 108 -5.72 -1.62 -33.55
N ASP A 109 -5.16 -2.84 -33.47
CA ASP A 109 -5.23 -3.64 -32.25
C ASP A 109 -4.48 -2.98 -31.09
N ARG A 110 -3.29 -2.42 -31.36
CA ARG A 110 -2.55 -1.64 -30.35
C ARG A 110 -3.39 -0.47 -29.84
N ARG A 111 -4.05 0.26 -30.74
CA ARG A 111 -4.91 1.39 -30.39
C ARG A 111 -6.07 0.93 -29.50
N ILE A 112 -6.79 -0.12 -29.90
CA ILE A 112 -7.93 -0.65 -29.13
C ILE A 112 -7.50 -1.08 -27.72
N LEU A 113 -6.40 -1.83 -27.60
CA LEU A 113 -5.89 -2.26 -26.30
C LEU A 113 -5.47 -1.08 -25.42
N GLN A 114 -4.84 -0.06 -26.00
CA GLN A 114 -4.42 1.13 -25.26
C GLN A 114 -5.62 1.95 -24.78
N GLU A 115 -6.62 2.17 -25.63
CA GLU A 115 -7.87 2.86 -25.27
C GLU A 115 -8.61 2.12 -24.16
N ALA A 116 -8.80 0.80 -24.30
CA ALA A 116 -9.46 -0.03 -23.30
C ALA A 116 -8.73 -0.03 -21.96
N ALA A 117 -7.39 -0.06 -21.96
CA ALA A 117 -6.59 0.01 -20.74
C ALA A 117 -6.75 1.37 -20.03
N LEU A 118 -6.75 2.48 -20.78
CA LEU A 118 -6.91 3.83 -20.22
C LEU A 118 -8.33 4.05 -19.66
N GLU A 119 -9.35 3.61 -20.39
CA GLU A 119 -10.75 3.68 -19.94
C GLU A 119 -10.94 2.85 -18.67
N SER A 120 -10.50 1.59 -18.69
CA SER A 120 -10.59 0.68 -17.56
C SER A 120 -9.85 1.22 -16.33
N ALA A 121 -8.66 1.81 -16.51
CA ALA A 121 -7.91 2.41 -15.41
C ALA A 121 -8.63 3.60 -14.78
N LYS A 122 -9.36 4.40 -15.57
CA LYS A 122 -10.18 5.50 -15.03
C LYS A 122 -11.38 4.95 -14.26
N PHE A 123 -12.13 4.02 -14.86
CA PHE A 123 -13.28 3.38 -14.24
C PHE A 123 -12.91 2.67 -12.93
N GLN A 124 -11.86 1.83 -12.96
CA GLN A 124 -11.37 1.10 -11.79
C GLN A 124 -11.03 2.03 -10.64
N ARG A 125 -10.32 3.15 -10.89
CA ARG A 125 -9.97 4.12 -9.85
C ARG A 125 -11.19 4.83 -9.28
N GLN A 126 -12.20 5.12 -10.10
CA GLN A 126 -13.47 5.69 -9.63
C GLN A 126 -14.21 4.70 -8.73
N GLN A 127 -14.36 3.45 -9.16
CA GLN A 127 -15.03 2.41 -8.40
C GLN A 127 -14.31 2.13 -7.08
N ALA A 128 -12.99 1.99 -7.10
CA ALA A 128 -12.20 1.74 -5.90
C ALA A 128 -12.31 2.86 -4.86
N ARG A 129 -12.41 4.12 -5.31
CA ARG A 129 -12.66 5.26 -4.40
C ARG A 129 -14.07 5.26 -3.85
N ALA A 130 -15.06 5.00 -4.70
CA ALA A 130 -16.47 4.96 -4.31
C ALA A 130 -16.77 3.82 -3.30
N SER A 131 -15.98 2.75 -3.31
CA SER A 131 -16.16 1.61 -2.40
C SER A 131 -15.45 1.76 -1.05
N VAL A 132 -14.61 2.78 -0.81
CA VAL A 132 -13.79 2.86 0.42
C VAL A 132 -14.67 2.88 1.66
N ASP A 133 -15.64 3.78 1.71
CA ASP A 133 -16.45 4.00 2.91
C ASP A 133 -17.33 2.78 3.23
N SER A 134 -17.95 2.18 2.22
CA SER A 134 -18.74 0.95 2.40
C SER A 134 -17.86 -0.25 2.79
N THR A 135 -16.65 -0.34 2.25
CA THR A 135 -15.70 -1.41 2.65
C THR A 135 -15.24 -1.22 4.09
N LEU A 136 -14.95 0.01 4.52
CA LEU A 136 -14.59 0.30 5.91
C LEU A 136 -15.73 -0.01 6.88
N ASP A 137 -16.98 0.32 6.53
CA ASP A 137 -18.16 -0.04 7.31
C ASP A 137 -18.32 -1.57 7.43
N ASN A 138 -18.14 -2.28 6.32
CA ASN A 138 -18.16 -3.75 6.33
C ASN A 138 -17.05 -4.35 7.20
N LEU A 139 -15.83 -3.81 7.17
CA LEU A 139 -14.73 -4.26 8.03
C LEU A 139 -15.02 -4.01 9.52
N LYS A 140 -15.65 -2.88 9.86
CA LYS A 140 -16.11 -2.59 11.23
C LYS A 140 -17.20 -3.59 11.67
N LYS A 141 -18.19 -3.84 10.82
CA LYS A 141 -19.26 -4.83 11.06
C LYS A 141 -18.73 -6.25 11.20
N ALA A 142 -17.64 -6.57 10.51
CA ALA A 142 -16.91 -7.83 10.65
C ALA A 142 -16.05 -7.90 11.93
N GLY A 143 -16.08 -6.87 12.79
CA GLY A 143 -15.45 -6.89 14.11
C GLY A 143 -14.08 -6.21 14.19
N MET A 144 -13.57 -5.63 13.10
CA MET A 144 -12.31 -4.88 13.15
C MET A 144 -12.45 -3.55 13.88
N GLN A 145 -11.45 -3.21 14.68
CA GLN A 145 -11.29 -1.85 15.21
C GLN A 145 -10.54 -1.00 14.19
N VAL A 146 -11.28 -0.10 13.54
CA VAL A 146 -10.76 0.81 12.52
C VAL A 146 -10.42 2.17 13.14
N SER A 147 -9.16 2.58 13.04
CA SER A 147 -8.67 3.90 13.45
C SER A 147 -8.00 4.64 12.29
N GLU A 148 -7.67 5.90 12.51
CA GLU A 148 -6.95 6.76 11.58
C GLU A 148 -5.78 7.43 12.29
N LEU A 149 -4.63 7.57 11.62
CA LEU A 149 -3.52 8.32 12.17
C LEU A 149 -3.79 9.84 12.07
N PRO A 150 -3.57 10.61 13.15
CA PRO A 150 -3.61 12.07 13.08
C PRO A 150 -2.59 12.61 12.05
N ALA A 151 -2.89 13.75 11.44
CA ALA A 151 -2.02 14.37 10.44
C ALA A 151 -0.58 14.62 10.94
N ALA A 152 -0.41 14.95 12.23
CA ALA A 152 0.90 15.11 12.86
C ALA A 152 1.72 13.81 12.87
N GLU A 153 1.06 12.67 13.11
CA GLU A 153 1.69 11.35 13.07
C GLU A 153 2.02 10.91 11.63
N VAL A 154 1.17 11.25 10.66
CA VAL A 154 1.48 11.05 9.23
C VAL A 154 2.71 11.88 8.82
N ALA A 155 2.82 13.13 9.28
CA ALA A 155 3.98 13.97 9.02
C ALA A 155 5.26 13.38 9.65
N LYS A 156 5.17 12.91 10.89
CA LYS A 156 6.27 12.23 11.58
C LYS A 156 6.71 10.95 10.86
N MET A 157 5.76 10.16 10.36
CA MET A 157 6.07 8.99 9.54
C MET A 157 6.82 9.38 8.27
N ARG A 158 6.41 10.45 7.58
CA ARG A 158 7.12 10.98 6.41
C ARG A 158 8.56 11.39 6.72
N GLU A 159 8.80 12.01 7.87
CA GLU A 159 10.16 12.35 8.32
C GLU A 159 11.03 11.10 8.52
N ARG A 160 10.47 10.04 9.12
CA ARG A 160 11.15 8.74 9.27
C ARG A 160 11.50 8.08 7.94
N MET A 161 10.79 8.40 6.87
CA MET A 161 11.06 7.86 5.52
C MET A 161 12.19 8.57 4.79
N LYS A 162 12.64 9.76 5.22
CA LYS A 162 13.71 10.50 4.52
C LYS A 162 14.99 9.68 4.29
N PRO A 163 15.52 8.93 5.28
CA PRO A 163 16.70 8.09 5.07
C PRO A 163 16.45 6.94 4.10
N VAL A 164 15.24 6.37 4.12
CA VAL A 164 14.85 5.28 3.20
C VAL A 164 14.76 5.81 1.77
N ILE A 165 14.11 6.96 1.57
CA ILE A 165 14.04 7.62 0.27
C ILE A 165 15.46 7.88 -0.24
N ALA A 166 16.32 8.50 0.55
CA ALA A 166 17.71 8.78 0.18
C ALA A 166 18.49 7.52 -0.21
N LYS A 167 18.36 6.42 0.56
CA LYS A 167 18.99 5.13 0.27
C LYS A 167 18.56 4.57 -1.09
N HIS A 168 17.27 4.66 -1.42
CA HIS A 168 16.72 4.10 -2.66
C HIS A 168 16.79 5.05 -3.86
N THR A 169 17.08 6.33 -3.67
CA THR A 169 17.25 7.32 -4.75
C THR A 169 18.28 6.89 -5.78
N ALA A 170 19.40 6.30 -5.36
CA ALA A 170 20.45 5.86 -6.28
C ALA A 170 19.95 4.77 -7.26
N ALA A 171 19.09 3.86 -6.79
CA ALA A 171 18.54 2.79 -7.62
C ALA A 171 17.38 3.28 -8.52
N VAL A 172 16.59 4.26 -8.05
CA VAL A 172 15.45 4.83 -8.79
C VAL A 172 15.90 5.89 -9.81
N GLY A 173 17.02 6.56 -9.55
CA GLY A 173 17.54 7.68 -10.32
C GLY A 173 17.17 9.03 -9.71
N GLU A 174 18.19 9.88 -9.49
CA GLU A 174 18.04 11.19 -8.86
C GLU A 174 17.03 12.09 -9.58
N ALA A 175 17.10 12.14 -10.92
CA ALA A 175 16.20 12.94 -11.74
C ALA A 175 14.73 12.53 -11.55
N THR A 176 14.46 11.22 -11.50
CA THR A 176 13.10 10.68 -11.29
C THR A 176 12.57 11.07 -9.92
N VAL A 177 13.38 10.91 -8.87
CA VAL A 177 12.98 11.25 -7.50
C VAL A 177 12.76 12.75 -7.33
N ALA A 178 13.65 13.58 -7.89
CA ALA A 178 13.53 15.03 -7.86
C ALA A 178 12.26 15.52 -8.57
N ALA A 179 11.95 14.98 -9.75
CA ALA A 179 10.73 15.30 -10.49
C ALA A 179 9.47 14.92 -9.69
N LEU A 180 9.44 13.71 -9.11
CA LEU A 180 8.33 13.29 -8.26
C LEU A 180 8.16 14.21 -7.05
N GLN A 181 9.24 14.56 -6.36
CA GLN A 181 9.18 15.43 -5.18
C GLN A 181 8.66 16.82 -5.54
N ALA A 182 9.12 17.39 -6.67
CA ALA A 182 8.64 18.69 -7.14
C ALA A 182 7.12 18.69 -7.43
N GLU A 183 6.58 17.61 -8.01
CA GLU A 183 5.12 17.47 -8.20
C GLU A 183 4.39 17.33 -6.86
N LEU A 184 4.93 16.56 -5.92
CA LEU A 184 4.34 16.40 -4.59
C LEU A 184 4.31 17.72 -3.81
N ASP A 185 5.33 18.57 -3.94
CA ASP A 185 5.40 19.87 -3.26
C ASP A 185 4.38 20.88 -3.82
N LYS A 186 3.98 20.76 -5.09
CA LYS A 186 2.86 21.55 -5.66
C LYS A 186 1.52 21.12 -5.06
N LEU A 187 1.33 19.82 -4.85
CA LEU A 187 0.07 19.23 -4.38
C LEU A 187 -0.14 19.34 -2.86
N ARG A 188 0.92 19.63 -2.09
CA ARG A 188 0.91 19.71 -0.62
C ARG A 188 0.74 21.14 -0.08
N LYS A 189 0.66 22.14 -0.96
CA LYS A 189 0.28 23.52 -0.62
C LYS A 189 -1.22 23.61 -0.40
#